data_AF-A0A381T689-F1
#
_entry.id   AF-A0A381T689-F1
#
_cell.length_a   1.000
_cell.length_b   1.000
_cell.length_c   1.000
_cell.angle_alpha   90.00
_cell.angle_beta   90.00
_cell.angle_gamma   90.00
#
_symmetry.space_group_name_H-M   'P 1'
#
loop_
_entity.id
_entity.type
_entity.pdbx_description
1 polymer ?
#
loop_
_entity_poly.entity_id
_entity_poly.type
_entity_poly.pdbx_seq_one_letter_code
_entity_poly.pdbx_strand_id
1 'polypeptide(L)'
;MAVFQYVLKDTSGNRKEGEIKAATLDTAIQTLTEQDQVIITIKEEDTSWDFLGPFLDEINLSYERLKNRIPLTNLVFFTRQLATMFSAGLTIERSVQGLAADEKHPRLKKVLNKVVQNVRQGLNLSASFQLHPGVFNNLYIAMIKAGEVSGNLDEILDHLATYLENIDDTRRKVRSAMTYPIFMLIFMATMITAMFIWIIPKFSDVYAQLGSKLPKATQTLVSLSEWVSSNFGSILFFSFIIIVSIWMIAKTRKGGFFVDSLILKLPVFGSLNKQAILNKFCKTFGILVGAGVPVLESTLLLSKVVDNRVFEEATLDASKDIREGYNISTALRRTEVFPSIMLQLTSTGEETGELGDLLDRASDYYYKQVNVLVDRMTTLIEPLLILAVGVVIAIMVIVTYLPVFYLGAALQSGL
;
A
#
# COMPACT_ATOMS: atom_id res chain seq x y z
N MET A 1 -32.31 -16.00 20.40
CA MET A 1 -33.02 -16.87 19.44
C MET A 1 -32.32 -16.68 18.12
N ALA A 2 -31.87 -17.76 17.50
CA ALA A 2 -31.18 -17.70 16.23
C ALA A 2 -32.20 -17.38 15.12
N VAL A 3 -31.78 -16.58 14.16
CA VAL A 3 -32.55 -16.33 12.93
C VAL A 3 -32.03 -17.31 11.89
N PHE A 4 -32.91 -18.03 11.21
CA PHE A 4 -32.54 -18.96 10.15
C PHE A 4 -33.14 -18.46 8.85
N GLN A 5 -32.29 -18.23 7.84
CA GLN A 5 -32.74 -18.01 6.48
C GLN A 5 -32.99 -19.34 5.81
N TYR A 6 -34.16 -19.47 5.20
CA TYR A 6 -34.57 -20.69 4.53
C TYR A 6 -34.95 -20.42 3.08
N VAL A 7 -34.79 -21.46 2.27
CA VAL A 7 -35.27 -21.56 0.90
C VAL A 7 -36.15 -22.80 0.82
N LEU A 8 -37.44 -22.59 0.57
CA LEU A 8 -38.45 -23.64 0.45
C LEU A 8 -38.90 -23.78 -1.00
N LYS A 9 -39.40 -24.96 -1.33
CA LYS A 9 -40.13 -25.24 -2.56
C LYS A 9 -41.56 -25.62 -2.20
N ASP A 10 -42.53 -24.91 -2.77
CA ASP A 10 -43.93 -25.27 -2.63
C ASP A 10 -44.27 -26.51 -3.48
N THR A 11 -45.43 -27.12 -3.24
CA THR A 11 -45.94 -28.27 -3.99
C THR A 11 -46.21 -27.97 -5.47
N SER A 12 -46.26 -26.69 -5.85
CA SER A 12 -46.40 -26.20 -7.24
C SER A 12 -45.04 -25.97 -7.93
N GLY A 13 -43.93 -26.17 -7.22
CA GLY A 13 -42.57 -26.03 -7.72
C GLY A 13 -41.95 -24.64 -7.61
N ASN A 14 -42.64 -23.65 -7.03
CA ASN A 14 -42.12 -22.30 -6.86
C ASN A 14 -41.21 -22.20 -5.62
N ARG A 15 -40.16 -21.41 -5.76
CA ARG A 15 -39.18 -21.15 -4.72
C ARG A 15 -39.65 -19.99 -3.84
N LYS A 16 -39.70 -20.19 -2.52
CA LYS A 16 -39.96 -19.15 -1.53
C LYS A 16 -38.77 -19.01 -0.59
N GLU A 17 -38.31 -17.78 -0.40
CA GLU A 17 -37.24 -17.43 0.54
C GLU A 17 -37.86 -16.69 1.73
N GLY A 18 -37.35 -16.92 2.94
CA GLY A 18 -37.86 -16.28 4.15
C GLY A 18 -36.95 -16.50 5.36
N GLU A 19 -37.34 -15.91 6.48
CA GLU A 19 -36.62 -15.98 7.75
C GLU A 19 -37.53 -16.58 8.84
N ILE A 20 -36.99 -17.49 9.64
CA ILE A 20 -37.67 -18.04 10.81
C ILE A 20 -36.81 -17.88 12.06
N LYS A 21 -37.44 -17.50 13.18
CA LYS A 21 -36.77 -17.43 14.48
C LYS A 21 -37.03 -18.72 15.23
N ALA A 22 -35.97 -19.45 15.56
CA ALA A 22 -36.08 -20.71 16.28
C ALA A 22 -34.97 -20.83 17.34
N ALA A 23 -35.15 -21.76 18.28
CA ALA A 23 -34.16 -22.00 19.34
C ALA A 23 -32.98 -22.84 18.83
N THR A 24 -33.24 -23.78 17.91
CA THR A 24 -32.26 -24.66 17.27
C THR A 24 -32.64 -24.92 15.81
N LEU A 25 -31.66 -25.32 15.00
CA LEU A 25 -31.87 -25.72 13.60
C LEU A 25 -32.95 -26.81 13.46
N ASP A 26 -32.97 -27.78 14.38
CA ASP A 26 -33.99 -28.85 14.39
C ASP A 26 -35.41 -28.30 14.62
N THR A 27 -35.57 -27.32 15.53
CA THR A 27 -36.88 -26.68 15.75
C THR A 27 -37.32 -25.84 14.55
N ALA A 28 -36.39 -25.24 13.82
CA ALA A 28 -36.69 -24.52 12.58
C ALA A 28 -37.14 -25.50 11.48
N ILE A 29 -36.43 -26.61 11.30
CA ILE A 29 -36.77 -27.66 10.33
C ILE A 29 -38.13 -28.26 10.63
N GLN A 30 -38.42 -28.59 11.89
CA GLN A 30 -39.72 -29.14 12.28
C GLN A 30 -40.87 -28.17 11.95
N THR A 31 -40.74 -26.90 12.31
CA THR A 31 -41.77 -25.87 12.04
C THR A 31 -42.01 -25.66 10.54
N LEU A 32 -40.96 -25.75 9.72
CA LEU A 32 -41.05 -25.61 8.27
C LEU A 32 -41.58 -26.87 7.57
N THR A 33 -41.36 -28.05 8.17
CA THR A 33 -41.83 -29.35 7.64
C THR A 33 -43.32 -29.57 7.93
N GLU A 34 -43.84 -29.06 9.04
CA GLU A 34 -45.28 -29.10 9.38
C GLU A 34 -46.18 -28.33 8.39
N GLN A 35 -45.61 -27.50 7.51
CA GLN A 35 -46.33 -26.69 6.52
C GLN A 35 -46.36 -27.31 5.11
N ASP A 36 -46.10 -28.62 4.96
CA ASP A 36 -46.06 -29.35 3.67
C ASP A 36 -45.09 -28.75 2.63
N GLN A 37 -44.00 -28.12 3.07
CA GLN A 37 -43.01 -27.46 2.21
C GLN A 37 -41.67 -28.22 2.22
N VAL A 38 -41.03 -28.33 1.05
CA VAL A 38 -39.74 -29.02 0.92
C VAL A 38 -38.60 -28.03 1.14
N ILE A 39 -37.75 -28.30 2.13
CA ILE A 39 -36.59 -27.46 2.48
C ILE A 39 -35.45 -27.73 1.50
N ILE A 40 -35.02 -26.70 0.76
CA ILE A 40 -33.86 -26.78 -0.15
C ILE A 40 -32.57 -26.43 0.61
N THR A 41 -32.60 -25.33 1.36
CA THR A 41 -31.45 -24.83 2.13
C THR A 41 -31.96 -24.11 3.37
N ILE A 42 -31.39 -24.43 4.53
CA ILE A 42 -31.57 -23.64 5.76
C ILE A 42 -30.19 -23.26 6.27
N LYS A 43 -29.95 -21.97 6.50
CA LYS A 43 -28.69 -21.45 7.04
C LYS A 43 -29.00 -20.59 8.25
N GLU A 44 -28.29 -20.84 9.34
CA GLU A 44 -28.33 -19.96 10.50
C GLU A 44 -27.72 -18.61 10.10
N GLU A 45 -28.52 -17.56 10.23
CA GLU A 45 -28.05 -16.19 10.14
C GLU A 45 -27.43 -15.86 11.50
N ASP A 46 -26.10 -15.98 11.52
CA ASP A 46 -25.28 -15.75 12.71
C ASP A 46 -25.47 -14.30 13.19
N THR A 47 -26.39 -14.15 14.14
CA THR A 47 -26.78 -12.86 14.74
C THR A 47 -25.96 -12.55 15.99
N SER A 48 -24.93 -13.37 16.26
CA SER A 48 -23.89 -12.99 17.21
C SER A 48 -23.17 -11.75 16.67
N TRP A 49 -22.94 -10.75 17.53
CA TRP A 49 -22.14 -9.57 17.21
C TRP A 49 -20.68 -9.99 16.94
N ASP A 50 -20.43 -10.56 15.77
CA ASP A 50 -19.11 -11.00 15.34
C ASP A 50 -18.38 -9.85 14.60
N PHE A 51 -18.16 -8.75 15.31
CA PHE A 51 -17.23 -7.71 14.85
C PHE A 51 -15.78 -8.26 14.76
N LEU A 52 -15.48 -9.32 15.53
CA LEU A 52 -14.13 -9.80 15.75
C LEU A 52 -13.72 -10.94 14.83
N GLY A 53 -14.60 -11.86 14.40
CA GLY A 53 -14.25 -12.99 13.54
C GLY A 53 -13.64 -12.58 12.19
N PRO A 54 -14.34 -11.76 11.37
CA PRO A 54 -13.79 -11.25 10.12
C PRO A 54 -12.53 -10.40 10.32
N PHE A 55 -12.45 -9.68 11.46
CA PHE A 55 -11.30 -8.87 11.83
C PHE A 55 -10.10 -9.73 12.25
N LEU A 56 -10.31 -10.81 12.99
CA LEU A 56 -9.30 -11.77 13.43
C LEU A 56 -8.76 -12.57 12.24
N ASP A 57 -9.61 -12.98 11.30
CA ASP A 57 -9.20 -13.64 10.06
C ASP A 57 -8.40 -12.69 9.15
N GLU A 58 -8.84 -11.43 9.01
CA GLU A 58 -8.08 -10.42 8.26
C GLU A 58 -6.74 -10.11 8.95
N ILE A 59 -6.68 -10.11 10.29
CA ILE A 59 -5.44 -9.96 11.05
C ILE A 59 -4.53 -11.18 10.87
N ASN A 60 -5.06 -12.39 10.93
CA ASN A 60 -4.28 -13.61 10.80
C ASN A 60 -3.66 -13.71 9.39
N LEU A 61 -4.46 -13.43 8.36
CA LEU A 61 -3.98 -13.30 6.97
C LEU A 61 -2.96 -12.16 6.81
N SER A 62 -3.15 -11.02 7.49
CA SER A 62 -2.19 -9.91 7.46
C SER A 62 -0.88 -10.27 8.14
N TYR A 63 -0.93 -11.03 9.25
CA TYR A 63 0.22 -11.52 9.98
C TYR A 63 1.00 -12.55 9.16
N GLU A 64 0.32 -13.51 8.53
CA GLU A 64 0.94 -14.47 7.61
C GLU A 64 1.60 -13.77 6.42
N ARG A 65 0.92 -12.78 5.81
CA ARG A 65 1.49 -11.96 4.73
C ARG A 65 2.77 -11.24 5.16
N LEU A 66 2.80 -10.70 6.38
CA LEU A 66 3.96 -10.00 6.90
C LEU A 66 5.12 -10.97 7.21
N LYS A 67 4.81 -12.14 7.78
CA LYS A 67 5.77 -13.20 8.11
C LYS A 67 6.41 -13.80 6.86
N ASN A 68 5.63 -13.97 5.80
CA ASN A 68 6.08 -14.57 4.54
C ASN A 68 6.70 -13.56 3.56
N ARG A 69 6.83 -12.29 3.95
CA ARG A 69 7.32 -11.24 3.06
C ARG A 69 8.74 -11.54 2.57
N ILE A 70 8.92 -11.41 1.26
CA ILE A 70 10.20 -11.59 0.57
C ILE A 70 10.66 -10.23 0.03
N PRO A 71 11.98 -9.93 0.03
CA PRO A 71 12.49 -8.71 -0.58
C PRO A 71 12.10 -8.64 -2.06
N LEU A 72 11.67 -7.46 -2.51
CA LEU A 72 11.26 -7.24 -3.92
C LEU A 72 12.37 -7.62 -4.90
N THR A 73 13.62 -7.26 -4.59
CA THR A 73 14.78 -7.55 -5.42
C THR A 73 14.98 -9.05 -5.69
N ASN A 74 14.67 -9.93 -4.72
CA ASN A 74 14.71 -11.38 -4.93
C ASN A 74 13.60 -11.83 -5.89
N LEU A 75 12.39 -11.28 -5.75
CA LEU A 75 11.28 -11.60 -6.67
C LEU A 75 11.54 -11.08 -8.08
N VAL A 76 12.12 -9.89 -8.22
CA VAL A 76 12.54 -9.32 -9.51
C VAL A 76 13.52 -10.26 -10.21
N PHE A 77 14.59 -10.66 -9.50
CA PHE A 77 15.58 -11.58 -10.04
C PHE A 77 14.96 -12.93 -10.43
N PHE A 78 14.18 -13.53 -9.53
CA PHE A 78 13.48 -14.79 -9.81
C PHE A 78 12.59 -14.69 -11.05
N THR A 79 11.78 -13.63 -11.15
CA THR A 79 10.82 -13.45 -12.25
C THR A 79 11.54 -13.24 -13.57
N ARG A 80 12.57 -12.39 -13.59
CA ARG A 80 13.38 -12.16 -14.81
C ARG A 80 14.06 -13.44 -15.27
N GLN A 81 14.67 -14.19 -14.36
CA GLN A 81 15.30 -15.47 -14.72
C GLN A 81 14.26 -16.52 -15.15
N LEU A 82 13.08 -16.56 -14.52
CA LEU A 82 12.00 -17.44 -14.93
C LEU A 82 11.52 -17.14 -16.34
N ALA A 83 11.33 -15.86 -16.66
CA ALA A 83 11.02 -15.40 -18.02
C ALA A 83 12.09 -15.89 -18.99
N THR A 84 13.36 -15.55 -18.76
CA THR A 84 14.48 -15.94 -19.65
C THR A 84 14.59 -17.46 -19.86
N MET A 85 14.46 -18.25 -18.78
CA MET A 85 14.53 -19.72 -18.88
C MET A 85 13.34 -20.30 -19.66
N PHE A 86 12.14 -19.75 -19.45
CA PHE A 86 10.94 -20.19 -20.15
C PHE A 86 10.97 -19.80 -21.64
N SER A 87 11.39 -18.56 -21.98
CA SER A 87 11.61 -18.12 -23.37
C SER A 87 12.66 -18.98 -24.09
N ALA A 88 13.66 -19.50 -23.36
CA ALA A 88 14.66 -20.42 -23.89
C ALA A 88 14.12 -21.85 -24.14
N GLY A 89 12.83 -22.11 -23.92
CA GLY A 89 12.16 -23.37 -24.21
C GLY A 89 12.20 -24.40 -23.08
N LEU A 90 12.64 -24.02 -21.87
CA LEU A 90 12.56 -24.90 -20.71
C LEU A 90 11.10 -24.98 -20.21
N THR A 91 10.71 -26.14 -19.69
CA THR A 91 9.40 -26.29 -19.04
C THR A 91 9.35 -25.46 -17.76
N ILE A 92 8.17 -24.91 -17.40
CA ILE A 92 7.97 -24.13 -16.16
C ILE A 92 8.49 -24.89 -14.94
N GLU A 93 8.22 -26.19 -14.86
CA GLU A 93 8.70 -27.04 -13.78
C GLU A 93 10.24 -27.02 -13.65
N ARG A 94 10.96 -27.20 -14.77
CA ARG A 94 12.43 -27.20 -14.79
C ARG A 94 12.99 -25.82 -14.50
N SER A 95 12.39 -24.76 -15.05
CA SER A 95 12.80 -23.38 -14.80
C SER A 95 12.68 -23.04 -13.30
N VAL A 96 11.52 -23.29 -12.69
CA VAL A 96 11.32 -23.04 -11.25
C VAL A 96 12.23 -23.94 -10.40
N GLN A 97 12.46 -25.20 -10.79
CA GLN A 97 13.35 -26.10 -10.06
C GLN A 97 14.81 -25.61 -10.07
N GLY A 98 15.32 -25.18 -11.23
CA GLY A 98 16.67 -24.61 -11.34
C GLY A 98 16.84 -23.38 -10.45
N LEU A 99 15.88 -22.45 -10.53
CA LEU A 99 15.90 -21.23 -9.70
C LEU A 99 15.76 -21.52 -8.21
N ALA A 100 14.98 -22.52 -7.82
CA ALA A 100 14.87 -22.95 -6.42
C ALA A 100 16.19 -23.52 -5.88
N ALA A 101 16.98 -24.19 -6.71
CA ALA A 101 18.28 -24.73 -6.32
C ALA A 101 19.26 -23.60 -5.98
N ASP A 102 19.31 -22.57 -6.82
CA ASP A 102 20.24 -21.44 -6.73
C ASP A 102 19.77 -20.31 -5.80
N GLU A 103 18.52 -20.36 -5.33
CA GLU A 103 17.97 -19.32 -4.45
C GLU A 103 18.69 -19.26 -3.10
N LYS A 104 19.19 -18.08 -2.76
CA LYS A 104 19.93 -17.82 -1.51
C LYS A 104 18.99 -17.50 -0.35
N HIS A 105 17.83 -16.88 -0.62
CA HIS A 105 16.88 -16.51 0.41
C HIS A 105 16.10 -17.74 0.89
N PRO A 106 16.28 -18.18 2.15
CA PRO A 106 15.79 -19.49 2.60
C PRO A 106 14.26 -19.61 2.57
N ARG A 107 13.53 -18.51 2.76
CA ARG A 107 12.06 -18.51 2.64
C ARG A 107 11.60 -18.61 1.18
N LEU A 108 12.27 -17.90 0.27
CA LEU A 108 11.92 -17.96 -1.16
C LEU A 108 12.21 -19.37 -1.68
N LYS A 109 13.38 -19.93 -1.35
CA LYS A 109 13.74 -21.32 -1.67
C LYS A 109 12.68 -22.32 -1.23
N LYS A 110 12.18 -22.22 0.01
CA LYS A 110 11.11 -23.10 0.51
C LYS A 110 9.82 -22.95 -0.30
N VAL A 111 9.42 -21.71 -0.60
CA VAL A 111 8.24 -21.42 -1.43
C VAL A 111 8.40 -21.99 -2.83
N LEU A 112 9.53 -21.74 -3.50
CA LEU A 112 9.78 -22.26 -4.85
C LEU A 112 9.80 -23.78 -4.89
N ASN A 113 10.41 -24.45 -3.90
CA ASN A 113 10.36 -25.92 -3.80
C ASN A 113 8.93 -26.45 -3.67
N LYS A 114 8.06 -25.74 -2.92
CA LYS A 114 6.64 -26.10 -2.81
C LYS A 114 5.91 -25.87 -4.14
N VAL A 115 6.23 -24.77 -4.83
CA VAL A 115 5.68 -24.48 -6.15
C VAL A 115 6.04 -25.57 -7.15
N VAL A 116 7.30 -26.02 -7.19
CA VAL A 116 7.76 -27.14 -8.03
C VAL A 116 6.95 -28.41 -7.73
N GLN A 117 6.74 -28.72 -6.44
CA GLN A 117 5.94 -29.88 -6.04
C GLN A 117 4.51 -29.80 -6.57
N ASN A 118 3.85 -28.64 -6.42
CA ASN A 118 2.48 -28.44 -6.86
C ASN A 118 2.36 -28.54 -8.39
N VAL A 119 3.30 -27.93 -9.14
CA VAL A 119 3.31 -27.99 -10.60
C VAL A 119 3.54 -29.42 -11.09
N ARG A 120 4.42 -30.18 -10.43
CA ARG A 120 4.59 -31.63 -10.71
C ARG A 120 3.33 -32.45 -10.46
N GLN A 121 2.48 -32.01 -9.53
CA GLN A 121 1.19 -32.64 -9.23
C GLN A 121 0.08 -32.21 -10.21
N GLY A 122 0.39 -31.36 -11.20
CA GLY A 122 -0.56 -30.89 -12.20
C GLY A 122 -1.32 -29.62 -11.80
N LEU A 123 -0.93 -28.97 -10.71
CA LEU A 123 -1.51 -27.66 -10.36
C LEU A 123 -0.92 -26.58 -11.27
N ASN A 124 -1.77 -25.70 -11.79
CA ASN A 124 -1.34 -24.52 -12.53
C ASN A 124 -0.37 -23.66 -11.69
N LEU A 125 0.59 -23.00 -12.35
CA LEU A 125 1.56 -22.09 -11.73
C LEU A 125 0.86 -20.94 -11.00
N SER A 126 -0.19 -20.33 -11.59
CA SER A 126 -0.93 -19.24 -10.94
C SER A 126 -1.59 -19.69 -9.63
N ALA A 127 -2.25 -20.85 -9.64
CA ALA A 127 -2.87 -21.44 -8.46
C ALA A 127 -1.82 -21.82 -7.41
N SER A 128 -0.66 -22.33 -7.84
CA SER A 128 0.46 -22.65 -6.97
C SER A 128 1.03 -21.41 -6.27
N PHE A 129 1.21 -20.29 -6.99
CA PHE A 129 1.62 -19.02 -6.40
C PHE A 129 0.57 -18.44 -5.45
N GLN A 130 -0.71 -18.65 -5.72
CA GLN A 130 -1.81 -18.18 -4.86
C GLN A 130 -1.79 -18.81 -3.46
N LEU A 131 -1.25 -20.04 -3.32
CA LEU A 131 -1.08 -20.71 -2.02
C LEU A 131 -0.01 -20.07 -1.12
N HIS A 132 0.70 -19.04 -1.61
CA HIS A 132 1.78 -18.37 -0.90
C HIS A 132 1.48 -16.87 -0.68
N PRO A 133 0.51 -16.53 0.19
CA PRO A 133 0.14 -15.14 0.44
C PRO A 133 1.30 -14.36 1.07
N GLY A 134 1.50 -13.12 0.60
CA GLY A 134 2.58 -12.24 1.06
C GLY A 134 3.88 -12.33 0.24
N VAL A 135 3.98 -13.33 -0.65
CA VAL A 135 5.08 -13.47 -1.61
C VAL A 135 4.69 -12.84 -2.94
N PHE A 136 3.64 -13.39 -3.57
CA PHE A 136 3.13 -12.93 -4.86
C PHE A 136 1.90 -12.05 -4.62
N ASN A 137 1.88 -10.85 -5.22
CA ASN A 137 0.72 -9.95 -5.12
C ASN A 137 -0.37 -10.36 -6.12
N ASN A 138 -1.57 -9.78 -5.97
CA ASN A 138 -2.72 -10.12 -6.82
C ASN A 138 -2.44 -9.91 -8.32
N LEU A 139 -1.70 -8.84 -8.65
CA LEU A 139 -1.32 -8.53 -10.03
C LEU A 139 -0.43 -9.63 -10.63
N TYR A 140 0.60 -10.06 -9.88
CA TYR A 140 1.49 -11.16 -10.27
C TYR A 140 0.67 -12.41 -10.59
N ILE A 141 -0.21 -12.82 -9.67
CA ILE A 141 -1.04 -14.02 -9.85
C ILE A 141 -1.99 -13.88 -11.04
N ALA A 142 -2.63 -12.73 -11.20
CA ALA A 142 -3.57 -12.46 -12.29
C ALA A 142 -2.89 -12.50 -13.66
N MET A 143 -1.69 -11.92 -13.79
CA MET A 143 -0.95 -11.96 -15.05
C MET A 143 -0.50 -13.37 -15.39
N ILE A 144 0.09 -14.12 -14.45
CA ILE A 144 0.45 -15.52 -14.69
C ILE A 144 -0.78 -16.33 -15.11
N LYS A 145 -1.92 -16.15 -14.44
CA LYS A 145 -3.17 -16.82 -14.81
C LYS A 145 -3.61 -16.46 -16.23
N ALA A 146 -3.54 -15.19 -16.61
CA ALA A 146 -3.85 -14.74 -17.97
C ALA A 146 -2.94 -15.42 -19.00
N GLY A 147 -1.63 -15.47 -18.75
CA GLY A 147 -0.66 -16.13 -19.63
C GLY A 147 -0.86 -17.65 -19.73
N GLU A 148 -1.27 -18.30 -18.66
CA GLU A 148 -1.62 -19.73 -18.67
C GLU A 148 -2.87 -20.02 -19.51
N VAL A 149 -3.89 -19.16 -19.40
CA VAL A 149 -5.16 -19.34 -20.12
C VAL A 149 -5.01 -18.99 -21.59
N SER A 150 -4.25 -17.94 -21.93
CA SER A 150 -4.03 -17.50 -23.31
C SER A 150 -2.94 -18.27 -24.04
N GLY A 151 -2.09 -19.02 -23.31
CA GLY A 151 -0.93 -19.70 -23.87
C GLY A 151 0.27 -18.78 -24.12
N ASN A 152 0.16 -17.48 -23.85
CA ASN A 152 1.23 -16.49 -24.04
C ASN A 152 2.04 -16.25 -22.76
N LEU A 153 2.31 -17.31 -21.99
CA LEU A 153 3.01 -17.19 -20.70
C LEU A 153 4.42 -16.59 -20.84
N ASP A 154 5.08 -16.81 -21.98
CA ASP A 154 6.42 -16.26 -22.29
C ASP A 154 6.41 -14.72 -22.26
N GLU A 155 5.57 -14.12 -23.10
CA GLU A 155 5.41 -12.67 -23.18
C GLU A 155 4.96 -12.06 -21.85
N ILE A 156 4.01 -12.72 -21.18
CA ILE A 156 3.50 -12.28 -19.87
C ILE A 156 4.58 -12.28 -18.80
N LEU A 157 5.44 -13.30 -18.77
CA LEU A 157 6.55 -13.37 -17.82
C LEU A 157 7.56 -12.25 -18.06
N ASP A 158 7.84 -11.93 -19.33
CA ASP A 158 8.72 -10.81 -19.70
C ASP A 158 8.13 -9.45 -19.29
N HIS A 159 6.85 -9.21 -19.58
CA HIS A 159 6.14 -8.00 -19.15
C HIS A 159 6.10 -7.85 -17.63
N LEU A 160 5.83 -8.94 -16.91
CA LEU A 160 5.82 -8.97 -15.45
C LEU A 160 7.22 -8.71 -14.87
N ALA A 161 8.26 -9.31 -15.44
CA ALA A 161 9.64 -9.07 -15.03
C ALA A 161 10.02 -7.59 -15.21
N THR A 162 9.77 -7.03 -16.39
CA THR A 162 10.03 -5.62 -16.70
C THR A 162 9.26 -4.69 -15.77
N TYR A 163 8.00 -5.02 -15.46
CA TYR A 163 7.20 -4.26 -14.50
C TYR A 163 7.81 -4.28 -13.09
N LEU A 164 8.23 -5.45 -12.59
CA LEU A 164 8.85 -5.56 -11.26
C LEU A 164 10.20 -4.84 -11.20
N GLU A 165 11.01 -4.89 -12.26
CA GLU A 165 12.27 -4.14 -12.38
C GLU A 165 12.04 -2.64 -12.27
N ASN A 166 11.05 -2.11 -13.00
CA ASN A 166 10.66 -0.70 -12.93
C ASN A 166 10.23 -0.27 -11.52
N ILE A 167 9.52 -1.14 -10.78
CA ILE A 167 9.17 -0.87 -9.38
C ILE A 167 10.41 -0.87 -8.49
N ASP A 168 11.30 -1.86 -8.61
CA ASP A 168 12.51 -1.94 -7.79
C ASP A 168 13.42 -0.75 -8.05
N ASP A 169 13.59 -0.35 -9.31
CA ASP A 169 14.34 0.83 -9.72
C ASP A 169 13.77 2.11 -9.12
N THR A 170 12.45 2.31 -9.22
CA THR A 170 11.77 3.46 -8.61
C THR A 170 11.97 3.46 -7.10
N ARG A 171 11.79 2.31 -6.44
CA ARG A 171 11.96 2.18 -4.99
C ARG A 171 13.40 2.44 -4.56
N ARG A 172 14.37 1.98 -5.34
CA ARG A 172 15.80 2.20 -5.12
C ARG A 172 16.16 3.67 -5.26
N LYS A 173 15.64 4.36 -6.28
CA LYS A 173 15.77 5.81 -6.45
C LYS A 173 15.18 6.57 -5.27
N VAL A 174 13.94 6.27 -4.89
CA VAL A 174 13.27 6.88 -3.73
C VAL A 174 14.09 6.66 -2.45
N ARG A 175 14.56 5.43 -2.21
CA ARG A 175 15.38 5.13 -1.03
C ARG A 175 16.69 5.89 -1.03
N SER A 176 17.36 5.97 -2.18
CA SER A 176 18.61 6.73 -2.34
C SER A 176 18.39 8.22 -2.04
N ALA A 177 17.36 8.81 -2.65
CA ALA A 177 16.95 10.20 -2.43
C ALA A 177 16.62 10.51 -0.96
N MET A 178 16.01 9.56 -0.24
CA MET A 178 15.64 9.73 1.18
C MET A 178 16.80 9.51 2.16
N THR A 179 17.93 8.94 1.71
CA THR A 179 19.05 8.61 2.61
C THR A 179 19.68 9.88 3.20
N TYR A 180 19.96 10.89 2.37
CA TYR A 180 20.54 12.16 2.84
C TYR A 180 19.61 12.94 3.79
N PRO A 181 18.31 13.13 3.48
CA PRO A 181 17.36 13.77 4.40
C PRO A 181 17.26 13.09 5.75
N ILE A 182 17.19 11.76 5.78
CA ILE A 182 17.12 11.00 7.02
C ILE A 182 18.39 11.19 7.84
N PHE A 183 19.57 11.12 7.22
CA PHE A 183 20.83 11.38 7.88
C PHE A 183 20.89 12.78 8.49
N MET A 184 20.52 13.82 7.74
CA MET A 184 20.51 15.20 8.22
C MET A 184 19.52 15.42 9.35
N LEU A 185 18.32 14.82 9.29
CA LEU A 185 17.34 14.88 10.38
C LEU A 185 17.88 14.23 11.66
N ILE A 186 18.50 13.05 11.55
CA ILE A 186 19.15 12.37 12.69
C ILE A 186 20.27 13.23 13.26
N PHE A 187 21.10 13.84 12.40
CA PHE A 187 22.19 14.71 12.82
C PHE A 187 21.66 15.96 13.56
N MET A 188 20.67 16.66 13.00
CA MET A 188 20.04 17.81 13.65
C MET A 188 19.40 17.42 14.99
N ALA A 189 18.67 16.30 15.04
CA ALA A 189 18.08 15.80 16.28
C ALA A 189 19.15 15.51 17.35
N THR A 190 20.28 14.94 16.94
CA THR A 190 21.42 14.67 17.82
C THR A 190 22.03 15.97 18.35
N MET A 191 22.27 16.96 17.48
CA MET A 191 22.80 18.27 17.87
C MET A 191 21.89 18.99 18.87
N ILE A 192 20.58 19.02 18.59
CA ILE A 192 19.58 19.66 19.46
C ILE A 192 19.56 18.94 20.83
N THR A 193 19.55 17.61 20.82
CA THR A 193 19.56 16.80 22.05
C THR A 193 20.81 17.07 22.88
N ALA A 194 22.00 17.08 22.27
CA ALA A 194 23.25 17.39 22.95
C ALA A 194 23.25 18.81 23.54
N MET A 195 22.67 19.79 22.83
CA MET A 195 22.52 21.15 23.33
C MET A 195 21.67 21.20 24.60
N PHE A 196 20.50 20.53 24.61
CA PHE A 196 19.59 20.53 25.75
C PHE A 196 20.12 19.75 26.96
N ILE A 197 20.80 18.62 26.75
CA ILE A 197 21.26 17.76 27.86
C ILE A 197 22.60 18.25 28.44
N TRP A 198 23.51 18.78 27.61
CA TRP A 198 24.87 19.11 28.08
C TRP A 198 25.19 20.59 28.10
N ILE A 199 24.76 21.35 27.09
CA ILE A 199 25.18 22.76 26.96
C ILE A 199 24.35 23.66 27.86
N ILE A 200 23.03 23.58 27.75
CA ILE A 200 22.12 24.46 28.49
C ILE A 200 22.26 24.32 30.02
N PRO A 201 22.34 23.10 30.60
CA PRO A 201 22.48 22.95 32.05
C PRO A 201 23.77 23.56 32.59
N LYS A 202 24.89 23.41 31.87
CA LYS A 202 26.17 24.04 32.24
C LYS A 202 26.06 25.56 32.35
N PHE A 203 25.33 26.21 31.45
CA PHE A 203 25.07 27.64 31.56
C PHE A 203 24.14 27.97 32.72
N SER A 204 23.12 27.15 32.98
CA SER A 204 22.26 27.32 34.15
C SER A 204 23.05 27.31 35.46
N ASP A 205 23.99 26.39 35.61
CA ASP A 205 24.84 26.29 36.81
C ASP A 205 25.72 27.53 37.01
N VAL A 206 26.31 28.05 35.94
CA VAL A 206 27.14 29.27 35.98
C VAL A 206 26.31 30.49 36.39
N TYR A 207 25.10 30.63 35.86
CA TYR A 207 24.19 31.72 36.22
C TYR A 207 23.72 31.65 37.67
N ALA A 208 23.42 30.44 38.16
CA ALA A 208 23.03 30.21 39.54
C ALA A 208 24.14 30.64 40.53
N GLN A 209 25.41 30.39 40.20
CA GLN A 209 26.57 30.80 41.02
C GLN A 209 26.76 32.33 41.06
N LEU A 210 26.35 33.05 40.01
CA LEU A 210 26.47 34.50 39.92
C LEU A 210 25.27 35.25 40.51
N GLY A 211 24.28 34.53 41.07
CA GLY A 211 23.07 35.14 41.63
C GLY A 211 22.17 35.84 40.60
N SER A 212 22.44 35.65 39.31
CA SER A 212 21.75 36.31 38.21
C SER A 212 20.77 35.37 37.53
N LYS A 213 19.60 35.89 37.13
CA LYS A 213 18.59 35.10 36.41
C LYS A 213 19.02 34.94 34.96
N LEU A 214 18.84 33.73 34.42
CA LEU A 214 19.03 33.44 33.00
C LEU A 214 18.21 34.42 32.12
N PRO A 215 18.69 34.82 30.93
CA PRO A 215 17.91 35.63 30.00
C PRO A 215 16.57 34.97 29.65
N LYS A 216 15.51 35.77 29.42
CA LYS A 216 14.16 35.25 29.14
C LYS A 216 14.12 34.21 28.02
N ALA A 217 14.87 34.43 26.93
CA ALA A 217 14.96 33.49 25.80
C ALA A 217 15.53 32.12 26.20
N THR A 218 16.53 32.09 27.07
CA THR A 218 17.14 30.84 27.59
C THR A 218 16.20 30.17 28.60
N GLN A 219 15.51 30.94 29.45
CA GLN A 219 14.50 30.40 30.37
C GLN A 219 13.32 29.73 29.64
N THR A 220 12.83 30.31 28.54
CA THR A 220 11.77 29.68 27.73
C THR A 220 12.22 28.36 27.10
N LEU A 221 13.49 28.26 26.73
CA LEU A 221 14.02 27.02 26.16
C LEU A 221 14.28 25.95 27.23
N VAL A 222 14.80 26.34 28.40
CA VAL A 222 14.97 25.44 29.55
C VAL A 222 13.62 24.88 29.98
N SER A 223 12.61 25.75 30.15
CA SER A 223 11.25 25.31 30.54
C SER A 223 10.59 24.42 29.48
N LEU A 224 10.79 24.70 28.18
CA LEU A 224 10.33 23.80 27.11
C LEU A 224 11.06 22.44 27.17
N SER A 225 12.37 22.44 27.43
CA SER A 225 13.16 21.21 27.58
C SER A 225 12.71 20.37 28.78
N GLU A 226 12.50 21.01 29.93
CA GLU A 226 11.99 20.36 31.14
C GLU A 226 10.58 19.82 30.92
N TRP A 227 9.70 20.58 30.26
CA TRP A 227 8.35 20.11 29.92
C TRP A 227 8.39 18.90 28.99
N VAL A 228 9.20 18.94 27.93
CA VAL A 228 9.37 17.81 26.99
C VAL A 228 9.97 16.59 27.71
N SER A 229 10.96 16.79 28.57
CA SER A 229 11.64 15.70 29.29
C SER A 229 10.73 15.07 30.34
N SER A 230 9.98 15.89 31.09
CA SER A 230 9.02 15.43 32.10
C SER A 230 7.82 14.72 31.48
N ASN A 231 7.34 15.19 30.32
CA ASN A 231 6.17 14.63 29.63
C ASN A 231 6.54 13.68 28.48
N PHE A 232 7.81 13.28 28.36
CA PHE A 232 8.27 12.48 27.21
C PHE A 232 7.47 11.18 27.06
N GLY A 233 7.19 10.49 28.18
CA GLY A 233 6.35 9.28 28.20
C GLY A 233 4.92 9.54 27.75
N SER A 234 4.30 10.63 28.22
CA SER A 234 2.94 11.03 27.81
C SER A 234 2.89 11.40 26.32
N ILE A 235 3.89 12.12 25.81
CA ILE A 235 4.00 12.51 24.39
C ILE A 235 4.10 11.26 23.50
N LEU A 236 4.95 10.30 23.87
CA LEU A 236 5.07 9.04 23.15
C LEU A 236 3.76 8.24 23.17
N PHE A 237 3.10 8.18 24.33
CA PHE A 237 1.83 7.47 24.49
C PHE A 237 0.71 8.08 23.64
N PHE A 238 0.52 9.41 23.68
CA PHE A 238 -0.47 10.09 22.85
C PHE A 238 -0.15 10.01 21.36
N SER A 239 1.12 10.13 20.98
CA SER A 239 1.56 9.95 19.59
C SER A 239 1.25 8.53 19.09
N PHE A 240 1.54 7.52 19.90
CA PHE A 240 1.19 6.13 19.59
C PHE A 240 -0.32 5.94 19.42
N ILE A 241 -1.13 6.48 20.34
CA ILE A 241 -2.60 6.43 20.25
C ILE A 241 -3.11 7.10 18.98
N ILE A 242 -2.58 8.28 18.63
CA ILE A 242 -2.97 9.01 17.41
C ILE A 242 -2.65 8.18 16.17
N ILE A 243 -1.43 7.62 16.10
CA ILE A 243 -0.99 6.78 14.98
C ILE A 243 -1.89 5.56 14.85
N VAL A 244 -2.17 4.85 15.95
CA VAL A 244 -3.04 3.67 15.95
C VAL A 244 -4.48 4.04 15.60
N SER A 245 -4.99 5.17 16.07
CA SER A 245 -6.35 5.65 15.76
C SER A 245 -6.48 5.99 14.28
N ILE A 246 -5.52 6.73 13.71
CA ILE A 246 -5.48 7.03 12.27
C ILE A 246 -5.39 5.73 11.47
N TRP A 247 -4.54 4.78 11.90
CA TRP A 247 -4.39 3.48 11.23
C TRP A 247 -5.70 2.66 11.24
N MET A 248 -6.40 2.61 12.37
CA MET A 248 -7.70 1.95 12.46
C MET A 248 -8.76 2.62 11.58
N ILE A 249 -8.83 3.97 11.60
CA ILE A 249 -9.76 4.73 10.75
C ILE A 249 -9.45 4.48 9.27
N ALA A 250 -8.17 4.48 8.88
CA ALA A 250 -7.74 4.21 7.51
C ALA A 250 -8.12 2.79 7.04
N LYS A 251 -8.18 1.80 7.95
CA LYS A 251 -8.66 0.46 7.60
C LYS A 251 -10.15 0.44 7.26
N THR A 252 -11.01 1.22 7.93
CA THR A 252 -12.45 1.27 7.63
C THR A 252 -12.73 1.79 6.22
N ARG A 253 -13.76 1.28 5.52
CA ARG A 253 -14.06 1.64 4.11
C ARG A 253 -14.13 3.16 3.89
N LYS A 254 -14.93 3.87 4.68
CA LYS A 254 -15.11 5.33 4.61
C LYS A 254 -13.84 6.10 5.02
N GLY A 255 -13.18 5.68 6.10
CA GLY A 255 -11.99 6.36 6.60
C GLY A 255 -10.80 6.24 5.64
N GLY A 256 -10.55 5.06 5.08
CA GLY A 256 -9.49 4.93 4.08
C GLY A 256 -9.81 5.62 2.76
N PHE A 257 -11.08 5.70 2.34
CA PHE A 257 -11.44 6.53 1.18
C PHE A 257 -11.10 8.02 1.43
N PHE A 258 -11.42 8.53 2.62
CA PHE A 258 -11.07 9.90 3.00
C PHE A 258 -9.55 10.12 3.05
N VAL A 259 -8.81 9.20 3.66
CA VAL A 259 -7.33 9.26 3.73
C VAL A 259 -6.73 9.22 2.33
N ASP A 260 -7.16 8.30 1.48
CA ASP A 260 -6.70 8.16 0.10
C ASP A 260 -7.01 9.43 -0.71
N SER A 261 -8.20 10.01 -0.54
CA SER A 261 -8.58 11.27 -1.16
C SER A 261 -7.71 12.45 -0.69
N LEU A 262 -7.37 12.49 0.61
CA LEU A 262 -6.50 13.52 1.16
C LEU A 262 -5.07 13.40 0.64
N ILE A 263 -4.53 12.17 0.58
CA ILE A 263 -3.20 11.89 0.03
C ILE A 263 -3.10 12.36 -1.41
N LEU A 264 -4.14 12.12 -2.24
CA LEU A 264 -4.17 12.56 -3.64
C LEU A 264 -4.17 14.09 -3.80
N LYS A 265 -4.57 14.85 -2.77
CA LYS A 265 -4.58 16.32 -2.77
C LYS A 265 -3.28 16.94 -2.26
N LEU A 266 -2.38 16.16 -1.65
CA LEU A 266 -1.12 16.69 -1.15
C LEU A 266 -0.21 17.13 -2.32
N PRO A 267 0.44 18.31 -2.21
CA PRO A 267 1.37 18.74 -3.23
C PRO A 267 2.54 17.76 -3.33
N VAL A 268 2.99 17.50 -4.56
CA VAL A 268 4.09 16.59 -4.91
C VAL A 268 3.81 15.10 -4.62
N PHE A 269 3.47 14.71 -3.39
CA PHE A 269 3.14 13.33 -3.02
C PHE A 269 1.84 12.84 -3.64
N GLY A 270 0.81 13.68 -3.70
CA GLY A 270 -0.47 13.34 -4.33
C GLY A 270 -0.31 13.14 -5.84
N SER A 271 0.47 14.00 -6.50
CA SER A 271 0.81 13.81 -7.91
C SER A 271 1.62 12.53 -8.12
N LEU A 272 2.61 12.23 -7.28
CA LEU A 272 3.40 11.02 -7.38
C LEU A 272 2.52 9.77 -7.28
N ASN A 273 1.65 9.74 -6.27
CA ASN A 273 0.74 8.61 -6.07
C ASN A 273 -0.23 8.46 -7.24
N LYS A 274 -0.80 9.57 -7.73
CA LYS A 274 -1.69 9.57 -8.90
C LYS A 274 -1.00 9.00 -10.14
N GLN A 275 0.21 9.46 -10.45
CA GLN A 275 0.96 8.95 -11.61
C GLN A 275 1.34 7.47 -11.44
N ALA A 276 1.68 7.04 -10.23
CA ALA A 276 1.98 5.64 -9.95
C ALA A 276 0.75 4.73 -10.11
N ILE A 277 -0.43 5.16 -9.65
CA ILE A 277 -1.69 4.43 -9.82
C ILE A 277 -2.05 4.34 -11.31
N LEU A 278 -1.93 5.44 -12.06
CA LEU A 278 -2.20 5.47 -13.50
C LEU A 278 -1.23 4.58 -14.29
N ASN A 279 0.06 4.60 -13.96
CA ASN A 279 1.03 3.66 -14.54
C ASN A 279 0.62 2.21 -14.28
N LYS A 280 0.32 1.86 -13.03
CA LYS A 280 -0.10 0.50 -12.65
C LYS A 280 -1.39 0.08 -13.36
N PHE A 281 -2.37 0.97 -13.42
CA PHE A 281 -3.63 0.75 -14.12
C PHE A 281 -3.38 0.45 -15.60
N CYS A 282 -2.70 1.36 -16.30
CA CYS A 282 -2.46 1.23 -17.75
C CYS A 282 -1.61 0.01 -18.07
N LYS A 283 -0.53 -0.25 -17.33
CA LYS A 283 0.34 -1.42 -17.56
C LYS A 283 -0.44 -2.72 -17.39
N THR A 284 -1.19 -2.84 -16.29
CA THR A 284 -1.98 -4.04 -16.00
C THR A 284 -3.08 -4.22 -17.05
N PHE A 285 -3.78 -3.15 -17.42
CA PHE A 285 -4.88 -3.24 -18.36
C PHE A 285 -4.38 -3.58 -19.77
N GLY A 286 -3.28 -2.96 -20.19
CA GLY A 286 -2.62 -3.24 -21.46
C GLY A 286 -2.18 -4.70 -21.57
N ILE A 287 -1.53 -5.23 -20.54
CA ILE A 287 -1.11 -6.65 -20.50
C ILE A 287 -2.31 -7.60 -20.56
N LEU A 288 -3.35 -7.38 -19.73
CA LEU A 288 -4.49 -8.28 -19.69
C LEU A 288 -5.26 -8.28 -21.02
N VAL A 289 -5.52 -7.10 -21.58
CA VAL A 289 -6.23 -6.98 -22.87
C VAL A 289 -5.36 -7.49 -24.03
N GLY A 290 -4.07 -7.17 -24.06
CA GLY A 290 -3.14 -7.68 -25.07
C GLY A 290 -3.02 -9.21 -25.06
N ALA A 291 -3.15 -9.83 -23.88
CA ALA A 291 -3.22 -11.28 -23.72
C ALA A 291 -4.59 -11.88 -24.02
N GLY A 292 -5.55 -11.08 -24.50
CA GLY A 292 -6.89 -11.55 -24.89
C GLY A 292 -7.87 -11.75 -23.73
N VAL A 293 -7.57 -11.28 -22.52
CA VAL A 293 -8.51 -11.33 -21.40
C VAL A 293 -9.69 -10.39 -21.67
N PRO A 294 -10.95 -10.84 -21.54
CA PRO A 294 -12.12 -10.00 -21.80
C PRO A 294 -12.07 -8.69 -21.01
N VAL A 295 -12.40 -7.57 -21.65
CA VAL A 295 -12.33 -6.21 -21.05
C VAL A 295 -13.10 -6.12 -19.72
N LEU A 296 -14.28 -6.72 -19.64
CA LEU A 296 -15.08 -6.73 -18.41
C LEU A 296 -14.37 -7.46 -17.27
N GLU A 297 -13.72 -8.59 -17.55
CA GLU A 297 -12.94 -9.32 -16.55
C GLU A 297 -11.68 -8.55 -16.17
N SER A 298 -10.98 -7.98 -17.16
CA SER A 298 -9.81 -7.13 -16.96
C SER A 298 -10.11 -5.94 -16.04
N THR A 299 -11.24 -5.24 -16.24
CA THR A 299 -11.66 -4.12 -15.37
C THR A 299 -12.00 -4.54 -13.94
N LEU A 300 -12.62 -5.71 -13.74
CA LEU A 300 -12.85 -6.28 -12.41
C LEU A 300 -11.57 -6.73 -11.70
N LEU A 301 -10.56 -7.15 -12.45
CA LEU A 301 -9.24 -7.46 -11.89
C LEU A 301 -8.49 -6.17 -11.54
N LEU A 302 -8.58 -5.14 -12.39
CA LEU A 302 -7.93 -3.85 -12.17
C LEU A 302 -8.38 -3.17 -10.89
N SER A 303 -9.67 -3.24 -10.54
CA SER A 303 -10.17 -2.66 -9.28
C SER A 303 -9.47 -3.24 -8.05
N LYS A 304 -9.08 -4.52 -8.09
CA LYS A 304 -8.33 -5.20 -7.00
C LYS A 304 -6.82 -4.97 -7.04
N VAL A 305 -6.32 -4.33 -8.10
CA VAL A 305 -4.89 -4.10 -8.35
C VAL A 305 -4.51 -2.64 -8.09
N VAL A 306 -5.41 -1.70 -8.32
CA VAL A 306 -5.15 -0.28 -8.00
C VAL A 306 -5.10 -0.07 -6.49
N ASP A 307 -3.93 0.33 -5.97
CA ASP A 307 -3.70 0.49 -4.53
C ASP A 307 -4.25 1.83 -3.99
N ASN A 308 -5.49 2.17 -4.35
CA ASN A 308 -6.17 3.38 -3.90
C ASN A 308 -7.69 3.25 -4.06
N ARG A 309 -8.43 3.49 -2.99
CA ARG A 309 -9.88 3.25 -2.93
C ARG A 309 -10.69 4.17 -3.85
N VAL A 310 -10.19 5.38 -4.13
CA VAL A 310 -10.84 6.30 -5.08
C VAL A 310 -10.79 5.73 -6.49
N PHE A 311 -9.63 5.18 -6.89
CA PHE A 311 -9.47 4.53 -8.19
C PHE A 311 -10.14 3.15 -8.25
N GLU A 312 -10.16 2.40 -7.16
CA GLU A 312 -10.88 1.12 -7.05
C GLU A 312 -12.38 1.33 -7.32
N GLU A 313 -13.01 2.28 -6.62
CA GLU A 313 -14.44 2.58 -6.79
C GLU A 313 -14.74 3.11 -8.19
N ALA A 314 -13.92 4.02 -8.71
CA ALA A 314 -14.05 4.49 -10.09
C ALA A 314 -13.92 3.34 -11.11
N THR A 315 -13.00 2.40 -10.90
CA THR A 315 -12.82 1.26 -11.80
C THR A 315 -14.00 0.28 -11.72
N LEU A 316 -14.56 0.07 -10.52
CA LEU A 316 -15.76 -0.75 -10.33
C LEU A 316 -16.98 -0.12 -11.00
N ASP A 317 -17.15 1.20 -10.90
CA ASP A 317 -18.25 1.89 -11.56
C ASP A 317 -18.10 1.89 -13.09
N ALA A 318 -16.89 2.11 -13.60
CA ALA A 318 -16.61 1.95 -15.03
C ALA A 318 -16.88 0.51 -15.52
N SER A 319 -16.60 -0.51 -14.70
CA SER A 319 -16.90 -1.91 -15.04
C SER A 319 -18.41 -2.18 -15.15
N LYS A 320 -19.25 -1.52 -14.33
CA LYS A 320 -20.71 -1.59 -14.45
C LYS A 320 -21.18 -0.96 -15.76
N ASP A 321 -20.69 0.22 -16.09
CA ASP A 321 -21.01 0.90 -17.35
C ASP A 321 -20.60 0.06 -18.57
N ILE A 322 -19.42 -0.56 -18.55
CA ILE A 322 -18.97 -1.45 -19.63
C ILE A 322 -19.90 -2.67 -19.77
N ARG A 323 -20.38 -3.21 -18.65
CA ARG A 323 -21.36 -4.32 -18.67
C ARG A 323 -22.70 -3.90 -19.29
N GLU A 324 -23.09 -2.64 -19.10
CA GLU A 324 -24.28 -2.05 -19.71
C GLU A 324 -24.10 -1.71 -21.19
N GLY A 325 -22.89 -1.88 -21.74
CA GLY A 325 -22.58 -1.70 -23.15
C GLY A 325 -21.99 -0.34 -23.50
N TYR A 326 -21.62 0.49 -22.52
CA TYR A 326 -20.88 1.72 -22.79
C TYR A 326 -19.46 1.43 -23.27
N ASN A 327 -18.97 2.25 -24.19
CA ASN A 327 -17.57 2.26 -24.60
C ASN A 327 -16.66 2.47 -23.38
N ILE A 328 -15.50 1.79 -23.37
CA ILE A 328 -14.53 1.77 -22.26
C ILE A 328 -14.08 3.19 -21.92
N SER A 329 -13.72 3.95 -22.95
CA SER A 329 -13.31 5.36 -22.83
C SER A 329 -14.40 6.24 -22.21
N THR A 330 -15.67 5.95 -22.50
CA THR A 330 -16.83 6.69 -21.97
C THR A 330 -17.12 6.31 -20.53
N ALA A 331 -17.10 5.01 -20.21
CA ALA A 331 -17.25 4.49 -18.86
C ALA A 331 -16.20 5.07 -17.90
N LEU A 332 -14.93 5.09 -18.31
CA LEU A 332 -13.85 5.69 -17.52
C LEU A 332 -14.03 7.22 -17.38
N ARG A 333 -14.47 7.91 -18.43
CA ARG A 333 -14.69 9.37 -18.41
C ARG A 333 -15.76 9.78 -17.39
N ARG A 334 -16.84 9.02 -17.27
CA ARG A 334 -17.96 9.30 -16.33
C ARG A 334 -17.55 9.29 -14.86
N THR A 335 -16.42 8.66 -14.53
CA THR A 335 -15.90 8.63 -13.16
C THR A 335 -15.16 9.90 -12.76
N GLU A 336 -14.78 10.75 -13.72
CA GLU A 336 -14.02 12.00 -13.52
C GLU A 336 -12.64 11.87 -12.84
N VAL A 337 -12.17 10.64 -12.56
CA VAL A 337 -10.88 10.39 -11.90
C VAL A 337 -9.73 10.33 -12.92
N PHE A 338 -10.00 9.78 -14.10
CA PHE A 338 -8.99 9.49 -15.12
C PHE A 338 -8.65 10.72 -15.99
N PRO A 339 -7.36 10.98 -16.29
CA PRO A 339 -6.94 12.13 -17.07
C PRO A 339 -7.21 11.96 -18.57
N SER A 340 -7.26 13.08 -19.30
CA SER A 340 -7.58 13.14 -20.73
C SER A 340 -6.66 12.29 -21.61
N ILE A 341 -5.35 12.27 -21.35
CA ILE A 341 -4.38 11.48 -22.13
C ILE A 341 -4.74 9.99 -22.10
N MET A 342 -5.08 9.48 -20.92
CA MET A 342 -5.49 8.07 -20.78
C MET A 342 -6.80 7.81 -21.50
N LEU A 343 -7.81 8.66 -21.31
CA LEU A 343 -9.11 8.52 -21.97
C LEU A 343 -8.98 8.54 -23.51
N GLN A 344 -8.09 9.39 -24.04
CA GLN A 344 -7.83 9.49 -25.48
C GLN A 344 -7.15 8.24 -26.02
N LEU A 345 -6.10 7.75 -25.35
CA LEU A 345 -5.43 6.51 -25.75
C LEU A 345 -6.35 5.28 -25.67
N THR A 346 -7.21 5.23 -24.64
CA THR A 346 -8.25 4.20 -24.54
C THR A 346 -9.25 4.31 -25.68
N SER A 347 -9.74 5.52 -26.01
CA SER A 347 -10.68 5.71 -27.12
C SER A 347 -10.09 5.28 -28.45
N THR A 348 -8.86 5.73 -28.75
CA THR A 348 -8.17 5.34 -29.98
C THR A 348 -7.91 3.84 -30.02
N GLY A 349 -7.50 3.21 -28.92
CA GLY A 349 -7.25 1.77 -28.87
C GLY A 349 -8.52 0.93 -28.95
N GLU A 350 -9.63 1.44 -28.45
CA GLU A 350 -10.95 0.84 -28.60
C GLU A 350 -11.43 0.90 -30.07
N GLU A 351 -11.20 2.02 -30.76
CA GLU A 351 -11.56 2.20 -32.17
C GLU A 351 -10.66 1.40 -33.14
N THR A 352 -9.35 1.31 -32.87
CA THR A 352 -8.39 0.59 -33.72
C THR A 352 -8.23 -0.88 -33.37
N GLY A 353 -8.74 -1.32 -32.22
CA GLY A 353 -8.51 -2.65 -31.67
C GLY A 353 -7.12 -2.84 -31.03
N GLU A 354 -6.30 -1.80 -30.96
CA GLU A 354 -4.94 -1.83 -30.37
C GLU A 354 -4.91 -1.31 -28.93
N LEU A 355 -5.93 -1.66 -28.14
CA LEU A 355 -6.07 -1.16 -26.76
C LEU A 355 -4.89 -1.57 -25.86
N GLY A 356 -4.38 -2.79 -26.03
CA GLY A 356 -3.23 -3.30 -25.28
C GLY A 356 -1.99 -2.40 -25.42
N ASP A 357 -1.56 -2.17 -26.67
CA ASP A 357 -0.36 -1.43 -27.01
C ASP A 357 -0.44 0.05 -26.64
N LEU A 358 -1.60 0.69 -26.86
CA LEU A 358 -1.77 2.10 -26.51
C LEU A 358 -1.84 2.33 -25.00
N LEU A 359 -2.39 1.39 -24.23
CA LEU A 359 -2.33 1.42 -22.78
C LEU A 359 -0.90 1.16 -22.27
N ASP A 360 -0.14 0.28 -22.93
CA ASP A 360 1.26 0.06 -22.57
C ASP A 360 2.09 1.34 -22.74
N ARG A 361 1.93 2.04 -23.87
CA ARG A 361 2.54 3.37 -24.10
C ARG A 361 2.09 4.42 -23.09
N ALA A 362 0.80 4.40 -22.70
CA ALA A 362 0.30 5.26 -21.63
C ALA A 362 1.01 4.97 -20.30
N SER A 363 1.25 3.68 -20.02
CA SER A 363 1.95 3.25 -18.83
C SER A 363 3.39 3.77 -18.81
N ASP A 364 4.12 3.68 -19.92
CA ASP A 364 5.49 4.21 -20.06
C ASP A 364 5.55 5.72 -19.86
N TYR A 365 4.56 6.45 -20.40
CA TYR A 365 4.41 7.87 -20.15
C TYR A 365 4.27 8.15 -18.65
N TYR A 366 3.36 7.47 -17.95
CA TYR A 366 3.16 7.67 -16.52
C TYR A 366 4.37 7.24 -15.69
N TYR A 367 5.09 6.20 -16.10
CA TYR A 367 6.35 5.80 -15.48
C TYR A 367 7.41 6.91 -15.57
N LYS A 368 7.55 7.54 -16.73
CA LYS A 368 8.44 8.71 -16.89
C LYS A 368 8.01 9.86 -15.98
N GLN A 369 6.70 10.12 -15.86
CA GLN A 369 6.18 11.16 -14.95
C GLN A 369 6.47 10.84 -13.48
N VAL A 370 6.37 9.58 -13.06
CA VAL A 370 6.77 9.13 -11.72
C VAL A 370 8.24 9.43 -11.48
N ASN A 371 9.14 9.07 -12.41
CA ASN A 371 10.57 9.35 -12.29
C ASN A 371 10.87 10.85 -12.17
N VAL A 372 10.26 11.69 -13.03
CA VAL A 372 10.41 13.15 -12.97
C VAL A 372 9.97 13.71 -11.63
N LEU A 373 8.87 13.20 -11.05
CA LEU A 373 8.39 13.64 -9.75
C LEU A 373 9.33 13.21 -8.62
N VAL A 374 9.88 12.00 -8.67
CA VAL A 374 10.89 11.53 -7.69
C VAL A 374 12.15 12.42 -7.75
N ASP A 375 12.62 12.76 -8.94
CA ASP A 375 13.78 13.64 -9.10
C ASP A 375 13.50 15.06 -8.56
N ARG A 376 12.33 15.62 -8.88
CA ARG A 376 11.89 16.94 -8.35
C ARG A 376 11.74 16.96 -6.84
N MET A 377 11.23 15.87 -6.25
CA MET A 377 11.18 15.73 -4.80
C MET A 377 12.57 15.84 -4.20
N THR A 378 13.52 15.12 -4.79
CA THR A 378 14.92 15.10 -4.33
C THR A 378 15.54 16.49 -4.39
N THR A 379 15.35 17.22 -5.49
CA THR A 379 15.93 18.57 -5.66
C THR A 379 15.29 19.64 -4.76
N LEU A 380 14.02 19.48 -4.37
CA LEU A 380 13.35 20.41 -3.45
C LEU A 380 13.70 20.16 -1.98
N ILE A 381 13.99 18.90 -1.62
CA ILE A 381 14.31 18.55 -0.24
C ILE A 381 15.65 19.18 0.20
N GLU A 382 16.64 19.25 -0.68
CA GLU A 382 17.99 19.76 -0.33
C GLU A 382 17.98 21.24 0.13
N PRO A 383 17.41 22.21 -0.60
CA PRO A 383 17.31 23.60 -0.14
C PRO A 383 16.53 23.74 1.18
N LEU A 384 15.48 22.95 1.35
CA LEU A 384 14.67 22.96 2.58
C LEU A 384 15.48 22.47 3.78
N LEU A 385 16.30 21.43 3.59
CA LEU A 385 17.22 20.94 4.62
C LEU A 385 18.30 21.96 4.95
N ILE A 386 18.90 22.62 3.96
CA ILE A 386 19.90 23.67 4.19
C ILE A 386 19.30 24.81 5.02
N LEU A 387 18.08 25.26 4.68
CA LEU A 387 17.37 26.29 5.43
C LEU A 387 17.08 25.81 6.86
N ALA A 388 16.59 24.58 7.03
CA ALA A 388 16.31 24.01 8.35
C ALA A 388 17.58 23.93 9.21
N VAL A 389 18.69 23.46 8.65
CA VAL A 389 20.00 23.41 9.33
C VAL A 389 20.46 24.82 9.71
N GLY A 390 20.32 25.79 8.81
CA GLY A 390 20.64 27.18 9.09
C GLY A 390 19.85 27.74 10.27
N VAL A 391 18.54 27.45 10.33
CA VAL A 391 17.68 27.83 11.46
C VAL A 391 18.13 27.15 12.75
N VAL A 392 18.42 25.85 12.72
CA VAL A 392 18.91 25.11 13.90
C VAL A 392 20.22 25.72 14.39
N ILE A 393 21.19 25.95 13.51
CA ILE A 393 22.48 26.55 13.88
C ILE A 393 22.29 27.96 14.42
N ALA A 394 21.44 28.78 13.80
CA ALA A 394 21.14 30.13 14.28
C ALA A 394 20.55 30.11 15.70
N ILE A 395 19.60 29.22 15.97
CA ILE A 395 19.05 29.00 17.32
C ILE A 395 20.18 28.57 18.26
N MET A 396 21.01 27.60 17.87
CA MET A 396 22.13 27.13 18.70
C MET A 396 23.09 28.26 19.06
N VAL A 397 23.47 29.12 18.11
CA VAL A 397 24.35 30.26 18.34
C VAL A 397 23.70 31.26 19.28
N ILE A 398 22.43 31.63 19.08
CA ILE A 398 21.74 32.57 19.96
C ILE A 398 21.69 32.01 21.39
N VAL A 399 21.32 30.74 21.55
CA VAL A 399 21.18 30.11 22.86
C VAL A 399 22.50 29.96 23.59
N THR A 400 23.59 29.72 22.86
CA THR A 400 24.93 29.54 23.44
C THR A 400 25.64 30.87 23.73
N TYR A 401 25.52 31.87 22.86
CA TYR A 401 26.26 33.13 23.01
C TYR A 401 25.49 34.22 23.77
N LEU A 402 24.15 34.25 23.69
CA LEU A 402 23.36 35.24 24.41
C LEU A 402 23.66 35.23 25.92
N PRO A 403 23.79 34.07 26.59
CA PRO A 403 24.18 34.05 28.00
C PRO A 403 25.57 34.66 28.25
N VAL A 404 26.54 34.43 27.37
CA VAL A 404 27.88 35.01 27.49
C VAL A 404 27.83 36.55 27.46
N PHE A 405 27.04 37.14 26.57
CA PHE A 405 26.89 38.60 26.50
C PHE A 405 26.23 39.19 27.75
N TYR A 406 25.19 38.54 28.29
CA TYR A 406 24.52 39.00 29.51
C TYR A 406 25.42 38.84 30.74
N LEU A 407 26.24 37.79 30.80
CA LEU A 407 27.24 37.62 31.85
C LEU A 407 28.31 38.72 31.82
N GLY A 408 28.84 39.02 30.63
CA GLY A 408 29.80 40.10 30.45
C GLY A 408 29.24 41.47 30.84
N ALA A 409 27.98 41.75 30.48
CA ALA A 409 27.29 42.97 30.88
C ALA A 409 27.08 43.07 32.39
N ALA A 410 26.61 41.99 33.05
CA ALA A 410 26.41 41.94 34.50
C ALA A 410 27.72 42.12 35.30
N LEU A 411 28.84 41.60 34.77
CA LEU A 411 30.16 41.80 35.38
C LEU A 411 30.66 43.24 35.20
N GLN A 412 30.36 43.90 34.08
CA GLN A 412 30.73 45.30 33.84
C GLN A 412 29.87 46.30 34.62
N SER A 413 28.59 45.99 34.89
CA SER A 413 27.70 46.85 35.68
C SER A 413 27.99 46.82 37.17
N GLY A 414 28.86 45.92 37.65
CA GLY A 414 29.12 45.74 39.08
C GLY A 414 27.87 45.22 39.79
N LEU A 415 27.44 44.01 39.40
CA LEU A 415 26.14 43.39 39.69
C LEU A 415 24.99 44.11 38.96
#